data_AF-U6DS71-F1
#
_entry.id   AF-U6DS71-F1
#
_cell.length_a   1.000
_cell.length_b   1.000
_cell.length_c   1.000
_cell.angle_alpha   90.00
_cell.angle_beta   90.00
_cell.angle_gamma   90.00
#
_symmetry.space_group_name_H-M   'P 1'
#
loop_
_entity.id
_entity.type
_entity.pdbx_description
1 polymer ?
#
loop_
_entity_poly.entity_id
_entity_poly.type
_entity_poly.pdbx_seq_one_letter_code
_entity_poly.pdbx_strand_id
1 'polypeptide(L)'
;ASSRNASVQDDSRTPLSSTFQQTEGGRTGPYKAVAFDLSPCSDLPSLDALGDVARASEILNASLVRVGANGPCLSDPNFQGLCNPPLSAATEYRFKYVLVNMSTGLVQDQTLWSDPIHTNRLTPYSAIDTWPGRRSGGMIV
;
A
#
# COMPACT_ATOMS: atom_id res chain seq x y z
N ALA A 1 3.88 21.61 -13.12
CA ALA A 1 4.69 20.70 -13.97
C ALA A 1 5.00 19.45 -13.14
N SER A 2 4.48 18.29 -13.54
CA SER A 2 4.59 17.04 -12.77
C SER A 2 5.99 16.46 -12.91
N SER A 3 6.83 16.63 -11.88
CA SER A 3 8.20 16.08 -11.78
C SER A 3 8.24 14.56 -11.53
N ARG A 4 7.14 13.83 -11.75
CA ARG A 4 6.98 12.41 -11.37
C ARG A 4 7.85 11.42 -12.15
N ASN A 5 8.72 11.89 -13.04
CA ASN A 5 9.59 11.07 -13.90
C ASN A 5 11.09 11.10 -13.55
N ALA A 6 11.50 11.74 -12.45
CA ALA A 6 12.89 11.60 -12.01
C ALA A 6 13.15 10.12 -11.63
N SER A 7 14.17 9.50 -12.25
CA SER A 7 14.59 8.15 -11.88
C SER A 7 15.06 8.19 -10.41
N VAL A 8 14.26 7.63 -9.51
CA VAL A 8 14.61 7.60 -8.08
C VAL A 8 15.79 6.66 -7.91
N GLN A 9 16.87 7.14 -7.30
CA GLN A 9 18.08 6.36 -7.06
C GLN A 9 18.45 6.38 -5.58
N ASP A 10 18.86 5.23 -5.05
CA ASP A 10 19.43 5.14 -3.70
C ASP A 10 20.87 5.69 -3.63
N ASP A 11 21.47 5.67 -2.44
CA ASP A 11 22.83 6.18 -2.20
C ASP A 11 23.91 5.45 -3.02
N SER A 12 23.63 4.22 -3.46
CA SER A 12 24.49 3.42 -4.35
C SER A 12 24.23 3.68 -5.84
N ARG A 13 23.36 4.65 -6.17
CA ARG A 13 22.83 4.95 -7.51
C ARG A 13 22.00 3.83 -8.12
N THR A 14 21.49 2.92 -7.30
CA THR A 14 20.61 1.84 -7.76
C THR A 14 19.19 2.40 -7.96
N PRO A 15 18.56 2.20 -9.14
CA PRO A 15 17.20 2.66 -9.37
C PRO A 15 16.17 1.98 -8.43
N LEU A 16 15.36 2.78 -7.76
CA LEU A 16 14.22 2.35 -6.93
C LEU A 16 12.88 2.43 -7.68
N SER A 17 12.92 2.29 -9.01
CA SER A 17 11.77 2.44 -9.90
C SER A 17 11.10 1.11 -10.28
N SER A 18 11.52 -0.01 -9.68
CA SER A 18 10.97 -1.33 -9.97
C SER A 18 9.47 -1.38 -9.68
N THR A 19 8.71 -1.97 -10.61
CA THR A 19 7.26 -2.13 -10.50
C THR A 19 6.85 -3.47 -9.89
N PHE A 20 5.57 -3.59 -9.52
CA PHE A 20 5.00 -4.85 -9.06
C PHE A 20 5.24 -5.99 -10.07
N GLN A 21 4.99 -5.75 -11.37
CA GLN A 21 5.16 -6.76 -12.42
C GLN A 21 6.62 -7.17 -12.60
N GLN A 22 7.54 -6.20 -12.57
CA GLN A 22 8.98 -6.47 -12.75
C GLN A 22 9.58 -7.33 -11.63
N THR A 23 8.99 -7.27 -10.44
CA THR A 23 9.49 -7.96 -9.25
C THR A 23 8.66 -9.19 -8.87
N GLU A 24 7.71 -9.58 -9.72
CA GLU A 24 6.74 -10.65 -9.43
C GLU A 24 6.02 -10.45 -8.09
N GLY A 25 5.62 -9.22 -7.80
CA GLY A 25 4.98 -8.85 -6.55
C GLY A 25 5.91 -8.85 -5.35
N GLY A 26 7.19 -8.56 -5.55
CA GLY A 26 8.20 -8.44 -4.50
C GLY A 26 9.05 -9.69 -4.28
N ARG A 27 8.83 -10.77 -5.05
CA ARG A 27 9.53 -12.06 -4.87
C ARG A 27 10.99 -12.02 -5.29
N THR A 28 11.30 -11.24 -6.31
CA THR A 28 12.67 -11.12 -6.85
C THR A 28 13.40 -9.86 -6.37
N GLY A 29 12.70 -8.96 -5.68
CA GLY A 29 13.26 -7.72 -5.13
C GLY A 29 12.18 -6.71 -4.73
N PRO A 30 12.55 -5.62 -4.05
CA PRO A 30 11.59 -4.60 -3.64
C PRO A 30 11.02 -3.83 -4.84
N TYR A 31 9.77 -3.39 -4.73
CA TYR A 31 9.11 -2.54 -5.72
C TYR A 31 8.43 -1.34 -5.07
N LYS A 32 8.16 -0.33 -5.88
CA LYS A 32 7.45 0.87 -5.46
C LYS A 32 5.95 0.60 -5.39
N ALA A 33 5.45 0.34 -4.19
CA ALA A 33 4.02 0.10 -3.97
C ALA A 33 3.19 1.39 -4.00
N VAL A 34 3.70 2.48 -3.40
CA VAL A 34 2.99 3.76 -3.28
C VAL A 34 3.97 4.93 -3.37
N ALA A 35 3.48 6.09 -3.80
CA ALA A 35 4.10 7.39 -3.57
C ALA A 35 3.06 8.41 -3.14
N PHE A 36 3.45 9.28 -2.21
CA PHE A 36 2.65 10.38 -1.70
C PHE A 36 3.57 11.57 -1.41
N ASP A 37 3.00 12.77 -1.47
CA ASP A 37 3.70 14.00 -1.11
C ASP A 37 3.72 14.12 0.42
N LEU A 38 4.77 14.74 0.97
CA LEU A 38 4.84 15.00 2.40
C LEU A 38 4.00 16.22 2.76
N SER A 39 3.02 16.03 3.62
CA SER A 39 2.31 17.12 4.30
C SER A 39 3.01 17.46 5.61
N PRO A 40 3.13 18.74 5.99
CA PRO A 40 3.59 19.13 7.32
C PRO A 40 2.75 18.44 8.41
N CYS A 41 3.39 17.97 9.48
CA CYS A 41 2.67 17.28 10.56
C CYS A 41 1.64 18.18 11.25
N SER A 42 1.83 19.50 11.21
CA SER A 42 0.86 20.49 11.72
C SER A 42 -0.47 20.50 10.97
N ASP A 43 -0.46 20.03 9.72
CA ASP A 43 -1.61 20.10 8.83
C ASP A 43 -2.43 18.80 8.85
N LEU A 44 -1.94 17.78 9.57
CA LEU A 44 -2.63 16.51 9.72
C LEU A 44 -3.79 16.64 10.71
N PRO A 45 -4.98 16.10 10.38
CA PRO A 45 -6.10 16.11 11.30
C PRO A 45 -5.80 15.26 12.55
N SER A 46 -6.30 15.70 13.72
CA SER A 46 -6.16 14.90 14.95
C SER A 46 -6.89 13.57 14.82
N LEU A 47 -6.19 12.50 15.22
CA LEU A 47 -6.75 11.14 15.28
C LEU A 47 -7.80 11.00 16.39
N ASP A 48 -7.88 11.94 17.34
CA ASP A 48 -8.90 11.91 18.40
C ASP A 48 -10.33 12.06 17.85
N ALA A 49 -10.46 12.67 16.67
CA ALA A 49 -11.75 12.84 15.98
C ALA A 49 -12.20 11.59 15.19
N LEU A 50 -11.45 10.48 15.23
CA LEU A 50 -11.83 9.23 14.55
C LEU A 50 -13.15 8.62 15.05
N GLY A 51 -13.59 8.98 16.26
CA GLY A 51 -14.90 8.56 16.79
C GLY A 51 -16.10 9.14 16.03
N ASP A 52 -15.90 10.22 15.28
CA ASP A 52 -16.91 10.76 14.36
C ASP A 52 -16.88 9.99 13.03
N VAL A 53 -17.85 9.09 12.86
CA VAL A 53 -18.00 8.26 11.66
C VAL A 53 -18.08 9.09 10.37
N ALA A 54 -18.64 10.31 10.44
CA ALA A 54 -18.75 11.18 9.26
C ALA A 54 -17.37 11.68 8.79
N ARG A 55 -16.39 11.76 9.69
CA ARG A 55 -15.04 12.30 9.43
C ARG A 55 -13.95 11.24 9.40
N ALA A 56 -14.23 10.03 9.89
CA ALA A 56 -13.25 8.95 10.00
C ALA A 56 -12.53 8.67 8.66
N SER A 57 -13.26 8.59 7.54
CA SER A 57 -12.64 8.31 6.25
C SER A 57 -11.70 9.43 5.79
N GLU A 58 -12.04 10.70 6.03
CA GLU A 58 -11.20 11.85 5.70
C GLU A 58 -9.91 11.82 6.52
N ILE A 59 -10.04 11.63 7.84
CA ILE A 59 -8.91 11.59 8.78
C ILE A 59 -7.95 10.45 8.44
N LEU A 60 -8.47 9.25 8.17
CA LEU A 60 -7.67 8.09 7.82
C LEU A 60 -6.97 8.28 6.46
N ASN A 61 -7.63 8.86 5.46
CA ASN A 61 -7.02 9.12 4.16
C ASN A 61 -5.88 10.16 4.24
N ALA A 62 -5.96 11.11 5.18
CA ALA A 62 -4.89 12.08 5.40
C ALA A 62 -3.69 11.48 6.16
N SER A 63 -3.91 10.43 6.96
CA SER A 63 -2.92 9.94 7.93
C SER A 63 -2.33 8.57 7.60
N LEU A 64 -3.02 7.76 6.79
CA LEU A 64 -2.64 6.38 6.52
C LEU A 64 -2.42 6.14 5.04
N VAL A 65 -1.44 5.29 4.77
CA VAL A 65 -1.21 4.71 3.44
C VAL A 65 -1.77 3.31 3.41
N ARG A 66 -2.71 3.06 2.50
CA ARG A 66 -3.23 1.71 2.25
C ARG A 66 -2.41 1.02 1.16
N VAL A 67 -1.77 -0.09 1.52
CA VAL A 67 -1.15 -1.00 0.57
C VAL A 67 -2.18 -2.05 0.12
N GLY A 68 -2.17 -2.39 -1.16
CA GLY A 68 -3.03 -3.42 -1.76
C GLY A 68 -4.44 -2.96 -2.15
N ALA A 69 -4.67 -1.68 -2.38
CA ALA A 69 -5.99 -1.14 -2.68
C ALA A 69 -6.37 -1.14 -4.19
N ASN A 70 -5.39 -1.25 -5.09
CA ASN A 70 -5.58 -0.96 -6.51
C ASN A 70 -5.79 -2.24 -7.32
N GLY A 71 -6.87 -2.98 -7.05
CA GLY A 71 -7.23 -4.18 -7.81
C GLY A 71 -7.23 -4.00 -9.35
N PRO A 72 -7.81 -2.91 -9.89
CA PRO A 72 -7.87 -2.69 -11.34
C PRO A 72 -6.51 -2.62 -12.04
N CYS A 73 -5.42 -2.32 -11.33
CA CYS A 73 -4.10 -2.18 -11.97
C CYS A 73 -3.53 -3.50 -12.54
N LEU A 74 -4.13 -4.64 -12.18
CA LEU A 74 -3.77 -5.95 -12.74
C LEU A 74 -4.49 -6.27 -14.05
N SER A 75 -5.65 -5.65 -14.28
CA SER A 75 -6.56 -6.02 -15.37
C SER A 75 -6.81 -4.89 -16.38
N ASP A 76 -6.70 -3.64 -15.96
CA ASP A 76 -6.92 -2.47 -16.81
C ASP A 76 -5.61 -2.08 -17.52
N PRO A 77 -5.51 -2.26 -18.85
CA PRO A 77 -4.31 -1.89 -19.60
C PRO A 77 -4.06 -0.37 -19.65
N ASN A 78 -5.07 0.44 -19.31
CA ASN A 78 -4.98 1.90 -19.29
C ASN A 78 -4.79 2.46 -17.88
N PHE A 79 -4.56 1.61 -16.88
CA PHE A 79 -4.39 2.03 -15.50
C PHE A 79 -3.30 3.11 -15.38
N GLN A 80 -3.66 4.25 -14.80
CA GLN A 80 -2.75 5.37 -14.61
C GLN A 80 -2.18 5.36 -13.19
N GLY A 81 -0.85 5.40 -13.08
CA GLY A 81 -0.15 5.51 -11.80
C GLY A 81 0.54 4.23 -11.34
N LEU A 82 0.89 4.18 -10.05
CA LEU A 82 1.59 3.04 -9.46
C LEU A 82 0.61 1.89 -9.19
N CYS A 83 0.99 0.69 -9.64
CA CYS A 83 0.21 -0.51 -9.38
C CYS A 83 0.48 -0.97 -7.93
N ASN A 84 -0.56 -0.81 -7.10
CA ASN A 84 -0.61 -1.24 -5.69
C ASN A 84 -1.67 -2.34 -5.53
N PRO A 85 -1.51 -3.51 -6.19
CA PRO A 85 -2.55 -4.52 -6.25
C PRO A 85 -2.71 -5.25 -4.91
N PRO A 86 -3.86 -5.90 -4.65
CA PRO A 86 -4.06 -6.72 -3.46
C PRO A 86 -2.88 -7.66 -3.20
N LEU A 87 -2.46 -7.70 -1.94
CA LEU A 87 -1.36 -8.56 -1.52
C LEU A 87 -1.73 -10.04 -1.72
N SER A 88 -0.75 -10.84 -2.11
CA SER A 88 -0.93 -12.29 -2.28
C SER A 88 -1.27 -12.93 -0.95
N ALA A 89 -2.21 -13.87 -0.95
CA ALA A 89 -2.56 -14.64 0.24
C ALA A 89 -1.41 -15.55 0.71
N ALA A 90 -1.38 -15.89 2.01
CA ALA A 90 -0.38 -16.78 2.61
C ALA A 90 1.07 -16.36 2.29
N THR A 91 1.31 -15.06 2.22
CA THR A 91 2.58 -14.46 1.84
C THR A 91 3.05 -13.48 2.93
N GLU A 92 4.34 -13.51 3.21
CA GLU A 92 5.02 -12.58 4.10
C GLU A 92 5.50 -11.35 3.32
N TYR A 93 5.22 -10.15 3.85
CA TYR A 93 5.66 -8.88 3.28
C TYR A 93 6.43 -8.06 4.31
N ARG A 94 7.35 -7.22 3.82
CA ARG A 94 8.02 -6.19 4.61
C ARG A 94 7.95 -4.87 3.86
N PHE A 95 7.85 -3.78 4.60
CA PHE A 95 7.69 -2.44 4.05
C PHE A 95 8.74 -1.51 4.64
N LYS A 96 9.19 -0.54 3.85
CA LYS A 96 10.00 0.58 4.32
C LYS A 96 9.58 1.85 3.61
N TYR A 97 9.83 2.99 4.23
CA TYR A 97 9.64 4.29 3.60
C TYR A 97 10.97 4.82 3.10
N VAL A 98 10.91 5.52 1.97
CA VAL A 98 12.06 6.17 1.34
C VAL A 98 11.66 7.61 1.07
N LEU A 99 12.40 8.54 1.67
CA LEU A 99 12.27 9.97 1.43
C LEU A 99 13.10 10.35 0.22
N VAL A 100 12.46 10.97 -0.76
CA VAL A 100 13.11 11.33 -2.03
C VAL A 100 13.02 12.83 -2.24
N ASN A 101 14.14 13.44 -2.60
CA ASN A 101 14.13 14.80 -3.09
C ASN A 101 13.68 14.82 -4.55
N MET A 102 12.45 15.26 -4.80
CA MET A 102 11.86 15.25 -6.14
C MET A 102 12.52 16.21 -7.14
N SER A 103 13.32 17.20 -6.69
CA SER A 103 14.06 18.09 -7.62
C SER A 103 15.34 17.46 -8.15
N THR A 104 15.94 16.55 -7.37
CA THR A 104 17.19 15.86 -7.75
C THR A 104 16.99 14.39 -8.14
N GLY A 105 15.87 13.78 -7.73
CA GLY A 105 15.59 12.35 -7.90
C GLY A 105 16.39 11.45 -6.94
N LEU A 106 17.06 12.01 -5.94
CA LEU A 106 17.90 11.26 -5.02
C LEU A 106 17.17 10.95 -3.71
N VAL A 107 17.45 9.77 -3.15
CA VAL A 107 17.05 9.43 -1.78
C VAL A 107 17.77 10.36 -0.81
N GLN A 108 17.01 10.90 0.15
CA GLN A 108 17.55 11.71 1.25
C GLN A 108 17.61 10.92 2.56
N ASP A 109 16.63 10.05 2.77
CA ASP A 109 16.54 9.24 3.98
C ASP A 109 15.66 7.99 3.73
N GLN A 110 15.78 6.98 4.59
CA GLN A 110 14.96 5.78 4.53
C GLN A 110 14.78 5.14 5.91
N THR A 111 13.64 4.52 6.14
CA THR A 111 13.43 3.72 7.34
C THR A 111 14.10 2.36 7.20
N LEU A 112 14.28 1.68 8.34
CA LEU A 112 14.48 0.24 8.33
C LEU A 112 13.25 -0.47 7.74
N TRP A 113 13.47 -1.70 7.30
CA TRP A 113 12.36 -2.60 6.96
C TRP A 113 11.52 -2.90 8.20
N SER A 114 10.21 -2.88 8.04
CA SER A 114 9.25 -3.32 9.05
C SER A 114 9.54 -4.75 9.50
N ASP A 115 8.93 -5.11 10.62
CA ASP A 115 8.74 -6.51 10.97
C ASP A 115 7.91 -7.22 9.88
N PRO A 116 8.04 -8.55 9.76
CA PRO A 116 7.32 -9.30 8.75
C PRO A 116 5.81 -9.32 8.99
N ILE A 117 5.03 -9.01 7.95
CA ILE A 117 3.57 -8.98 7.97
C ILE A 117 3.06 -10.15 7.15
N HIS A 118 2.30 -11.05 7.79
CA HIS A 118 1.75 -12.24 7.16
C HIS A 118 0.32 -11.99 6.69
N THR A 119 0.06 -12.30 5.43
CA THR A 119 -1.30 -12.33 4.90
C THR A 119 -1.93 -13.71 5.15
N ASN A 120 -3.20 -13.71 5.52
CA ASN A 120 -3.95 -14.95 5.73
C ASN A 120 -4.48 -15.50 4.40
N ARG A 121 -4.61 -16.82 4.33
CA ARG A 121 -5.41 -17.46 3.27
C ARG A 121 -6.88 -17.40 3.67
N LEU A 122 -7.68 -16.65 2.92
CA LEU A 122 -9.12 -16.62 3.14
C LEU A 122 -9.74 -17.95 2.69
N THR A 123 -10.67 -18.48 3.50
CA THR A 123 -11.52 -19.59 3.09
C THR A 123 -12.42 -19.13 1.94
N PRO A 124 -12.44 -19.84 0.80
CA PRO A 124 -13.29 -19.43 -0.31
C PRO A 124 -14.76 -19.48 0.10
N TYR A 125 -15.56 -18.54 -0.39
CA TYR A 125 -16.98 -18.43 -0.03
C TYR A 125 -17.75 -19.74 -0.32
N SER A 126 -17.35 -20.48 -1.36
CA SER A 126 -17.96 -21.75 -1.76
C SER A 126 -17.70 -22.89 -0.78
N ALA A 127 -16.65 -22.78 0.05
CA ALA A 127 -16.36 -23.73 1.12
C ALA A 127 -17.06 -23.36 2.44
N ILE A 128 -17.77 -22.22 2.47
CA ILE A 128 -18.55 -21.83 3.64
C ILE A 128 -19.87 -22.62 3.60
N ASP A 129 -20.10 -23.42 4.63
CA ASP A 129 -21.34 -24.16 4.80
C ASP A 129 -22.56 -23.21 4.77
N THR A 130 -23.54 -23.53 3.94
CA THR A 130 -24.79 -22.79 3.76
C THR A 130 -25.99 -23.49 4.41
N TRP A 131 -25.77 -24.62 5.10
CA TRP A 131 -26.85 -25.34 5.78
C TRP A 131 -27.58 -24.46 6.80
N PRO A 132 -28.93 -24.36 6.73
CA PRO A 132 -29.72 -23.61 7.70
C PRO A 132 -29.51 -24.12 9.12
N GLY A 133 -29.25 -23.21 10.07
CA GLY A 133 -29.16 -23.51 11.50
C GLY A 133 -27.75 -23.56 12.11
N ARG A 134 -26.68 -23.43 11.31
CA ARG A 134 -25.28 -23.38 11.80
C ARG A 134 -24.64 -21.99 11.82
N ARG A 135 -25.43 -20.93 11.59
CA ARG A 135 -24.95 -19.54 11.68
C ARG A 135 -25.60 -18.81 12.85
N SER A 136 -24.78 -18.24 13.74
CA SER A 136 -25.16 -17.08 14.52
C SER A 136 -25.27 -15.88 13.56
N GLY A 137 -26.37 -15.15 13.58
CA GLY A 137 -26.72 -14.08 12.63
C GLY A 137 -25.89 -12.79 12.73
N GLY A 138 -24.57 -12.90 12.92
CA GLY A 138 -23.63 -11.79 12.89
C GLY A 138 -22.89 -11.73 11.56
N MET A 139 -22.89 -10.55 10.94
CA MET A 139 -22.00 -10.21 9.83
C MET A 139 -20.56 -10.17 10.37
N ILE A 140 -19.65 -10.95 9.80
CA ILE A 140 -18.20 -10.73 10.01
C ILE A 140 -17.76 -9.79 8.90
N VAL A 141 -17.48 -8.54 9.29
CA VAL A 141 -16.96 -7.47 8.43
C VAL A 141 -15.44 -7.54 8.38
#